data_AF-A0A1F6W4Q3-F1
#
_entry.id   AF-A0A1F6W4Q3-F1
#
_cell.length_a   1.000
_cell.length_b   1.000
_cell.length_c   1.000
_cell.angle_alpha   90.00
_cell.angle_beta   90.00
_cell.angle_gamma   90.00
#
_symmetry.space_group_name_H-M   'P 1'
#
loop_
_entity.id
_entity.type
_entity.pdbx_description
1 polymer ?
#
loop_
_entity_poly.entity_id
_entity_poly.type
_entity_poly.pdbx_seq_one_letter_code
_entity_poly.pdbx_strand_id
1 'polypeptide(L)'
;MNATEILQSVGLKTNNAIFSFNNGEAVERLLEFIKEWELQIQIKKISEKDRETLFASYADSIIDYHPENDHQERGAFLRNGKMLMKYGLTKDDIRRLDFC
;
A
#
# COMPACT_ATOMS: atom_id res chain seq x y z
N MET A 1 0.02 -15.04 4.44
CA MET A 1 0.45 -14.22 5.60
C MET A 1 -0.65 -13.22 5.84
N ASN A 2 -1.08 -13.07 7.09
CA ASN A 2 -2.08 -12.06 7.48
C ASN A 2 -1.40 -10.72 7.82
N ALA A 3 -2.16 -9.63 7.89
CA ALA A 3 -1.60 -8.30 8.16
C ALA A 3 -0.91 -8.19 9.52
N THR A 4 -1.40 -8.91 10.53
CA THR A 4 -0.80 -8.97 11.86
C THR A 4 0.63 -9.50 11.83
N GLU A 5 0.90 -10.56 11.06
CA GLU A 5 2.25 -11.12 10.89
C GLU A 5 3.21 -10.12 10.23
N ILE A 6 2.71 -9.33 9.27
CA ILE A 6 3.53 -8.31 8.58
C ILE A 6 3.84 -7.15 9.51
N LEU A 7 2.85 -6.64 10.24
CA LEU A 7 3.03 -5.53 11.17
C LEU A 7 3.99 -5.88 12.31
N GLN A 8 3.84 -7.08 12.88
CA GLN A 8 4.75 -7.59 13.92
C GLN A 8 6.18 -7.75 13.39
N SER A 9 6.36 -8.17 12.13
CA SER A 9 7.68 -8.31 11.51
C SER A 9 8.45 -7.00 11.36
N VAL A 10 7.78 -5.84 11.52
CA VAL A 10 8.39 -4.50 11.45
C VAL A 10 8.14 -3.66 12.70
N GLY A 11 7.81 -4.30 13.83
CA GLY A 11 7.69 -3.59 15.12
C GLY A 11 6.52 -2.59 15.21
N LEU A 12 5.60 -2.59 14.24
CA LEU A 12 4.44 -1.69 14.23
C LEU A 12 3.26 -2.30 15.00
N LYS A 13 2.61 -1.49 15.82
CA LYS A 13 1.39 -1.88 16.55
C LYS A 13 0.18 -1.82 15.62
N THR A 14 -0.66 -2.86 15.68
CA THR A 14 -1.92 -2.97 14.91
C THR A 14 -2.90 -1.83 15.22
N ASN A 15 -2.84 -1.26 16.42
CA ASN A 15 -3.87 -0.34 16.95
C ASN A 15 -3.47 1.14 16.94
N ASN A 16 -2.38 1.53 16.27
CA ASN A 16 -2.07 2.95 16.09
C ASN A 16 -2.97 3.50 14.97
N ALA A 17 -4.17 3.96 15.33
CA ALA A 17 -5.12 4.55 14.40
C ALA A 17 -4.54 5.86 13.83
N ILE A 18 -4.22 5.88 12.54
CA ILE A 18 -3.85 7.12 11.84
C ILE A 18 -5.12 7.87 11.39
N PHE A 19 -6.23 7.18 11.07
CA PHE A 19 -7.57 7.76 10.83
C PHE A 19 -8.62 6.63 10.79
N SER A 20 -9.48 6.44 11.81
CA SER A 20 -10.62 5.47 11.91
C SER A 20 -10.44 4.01 11.43
N PHE A 21 -9.32 3.68 10.79
CA PHE A 21 -8.83 2.42 10.27
C PHE A 21 -7.65 2.03 11.15
N ASN A 22 -7.61 0.77 11.57
CA ASN A 22 -6.46 0.22 12.25
C ASN A 22 -5.37 -0.11 11.21
N ASN A 23 -4.09 -0.11 11.61
CA ASN A 23 -2.97 -0.37 10.69
C ASN A 23 -3.08 -1.75 10.03
N GLY A 24 -3.76 -2.71 10.68
CA GLY A 24 -4.02 -4.04 10.13
C GLY A 24 -4.87 -3.97 8.86
N GLU A 25 -5.99 -3.29 8.94
CA GLU A 25 -6.95 -3.14 7.84
C GLU A 25 -6.34 -2.40 6.64
N ALA A 26 -5.51 -1.38 6.89
CA ALA A 26 -4.78 -0.69 5.83
C ALA A 26 -3.78 -1.62 5.11
N VAL A 27 -3.07 -2.48 5.85
CA VAL A 27 -2.17 -3.49 5.27
C VAL A 27 -2.95 -4.52 4.46
N GLU A 28 -4.08 -5.01 4.99
CA GLU A 28 -4.93 -5.98 4.30
C GLU A 28 -5.41 -5.45 2.95
N ARG A 29 -5.88 -4.21 2.92
CA ARG A 29 -6.31 -3.55 1.68
C ARG A 29 -5.19 -3.40 0.65
N LEU A 30 -3.99 -2.97 1.06
CA LEU A 30 -2.84 -2.88 0.14
C LEU A 30 -2.41 -4.27 -0.37
N LEU A 31 -2.52 -5.31 0.46
CA LEU A 31 -2.24 -6.70 0.06
C LEU A 31 -3.27 -7.23 -0.94
N GLU A 32 -4.55 -6.97 -0.68
CA GLU A 32 -5.65 -7.31 -1.57
C GLU A 32 -5.46 -6.62 -2.92
N PHE A 33 -5.12 -5.34 -2.92
CA PHE A 33 -4.83 -4.58 -4.13
C PHE A 33 -3.66 -5.17 -4.94
N ILE A 34 -2.55 -5.51 -4.27
CA ILE A 34 -1.40 -6.18 -4.92
C ILE A 34 -1.83 -7.48 -5.58
N LYS A 35 -2.69 -8.26 -4.91
CA LYS A 35 -3.17 -9.54 -5.40
C LYS A 35 -4.15 -9.36 -6.56
N GLU A 36 -5.10 -8.45 -6.45
CA GLU A 36 -6.10 -8.13 -7.47
C GLU A 36 -5.45 -7.69 -8.78
N TRP A 37 -4.41 -6.86 -8.68
CA TRP A 37 -3.68 -6.35 -9.83
C TRP A 37 -2.51 -7.23 -10.29
N GLU A 38 -2.27 -8.35 -9.58
CA GLU A 38 -1.17 -9.29 -9.81
C GLU A 38 0.22 -8.62 -9.81
N LEU A 39 0.40 -7.61 -8.95
CA LEU A 39 1.63 -6.83 -8.87
C LEU A 39 2.77 -7.69 -8.33
N GLN A 40 3.91 -7.68 -9.03
CA GLN A 40 5.09 -8.50 -8.69
C GLN A 40 5.95 -7.87 -7.58
N ILE A 41 5.32 -7.29 -6.55
CA ILE A 41 6.00 -6.60 -5.46
C ILE A 41 6.41 -7.57 -4.37
N GLN A 42 7.69 -7.51 -3.99
CA GLN A 42 8.29 -8.27 -2.91
C GLN A 42 8.08 -7.54 -1.58
N ILE A 43 6.84 -7.54 -1.06
CA ILE A 43 6.43 -6.79 0.15
C ILE A 43 7.36 -7.05 1.33
N LYS A 44 7.79 -8.32 1.51
CA LYS A 44 8.71 -8.74 2.58
C LYS A 44 10.06 -8.00 2.56
N LYS A 45 10.48 -7.50 1.39
CA LYS A 45 11.75 -6.78 1.20
C LYS A 45 11.60 -5.26 1.28
N ILE A 46 10.38 -4.73 1.33
CA ILE A 46 10.17 -3.29 1.52
C ILE A 46 10.74 -2.91 2.89
N SER A 47 11.64 -1.93 2.90
CA SER A 47 12.24 -1.42 4.13
C SER A 47 11.20 -0.75 5.02
N GLU A 48 11.45 -0.68 6.33
CA GLU A 48 10.54 -0.04 7.29
C GLU A 48 10.19 1.40 6.86
N LYS A 49 11.20 2.21 6.53
CA LYS A 49 11.03 3.59 6.04
C LYS A 49 10.19 3.69 4.76
N ASP A 50 10.40 2.78 3.82
CA ASP A 50 9.65 2.77 2.55
C ASP A 50 8.20 2.28 2.78
N ARG A 51 7.96 1.41 3.77
CA ARG A 51 6.60 1.04 4.21
C ARG A 51 5.89 2.22 4.86
N GLU A 52 6.54 2.92 5.78
CA GLU A 52 5.98 4.13 6.41
C GLU A 52 5.59 5.17 5.36
N THR A 53 6.44 5.36 4.35
CA THR A 53 6.18 6.27 3.22
C THR A 53 4.95 5.83 2.41
N LEU A 54 4.83 4.52 2.13
CA LEU A 54 3.68 3.96 1.42
C LEU A 54 2.38 4.12 2.24
N PHE A 55 2.42 3.84 3.54
CA PHE A 55 1.24 3.99 4.42
C PHE A 55 0.82 5.44 4.59
N ALA A 56 1.78 6.37 4.75
CA ALA A 56 1.49 7.79 4.79
C ALA A 56 0.79 8.25 3.51
N SER A 57 1.30 7.82 2.35
CA SER A 57 0.70 8.15 1.05
C SER A 57 -0.68 7.52 0.84
N TYR A 58 -0.92 6.35 1.44
CA TYR A 58 -2.24 5.71 1.43
C TYR A 58 -3.23 6.47 2.31
N ALA A 59 -2.82 6.92 3.50
CA ALA A 59 -3.64 7.79 4.34
C ALA A 59 -3.97 9.12 3.63
N ASP A 60 -2.99 9.73 2.96
CA ASP A 60 -3.21 10.93 2.13
C ASP A 60 -4.20 10.63 0.98
N SER A 61 -4.08 9.46 0.36
CA SER A 61 -4.99 9.05 -0.73
C SER A 61 -6.41 8.80 -0.22
N ILE A 62 -6.60 8.34 1.02
CA ILE A 62 -7.92 8.22 1.66
C ILE A 62 -8.55 9.60 1.90
N ILE A 63 -7.75 10.60 2.29
CA ILE A 63 -8.24 11.96 2.50
C ILE A 63 -8.60 12.62 1.16
N ASP A 64 -7.78 12.39 0.13
CA ASP A 64 -7.93 13.01 -1.19
C ASP A 64 -9.02 12.34 -2.05
N TYR A 65 -9.37 11.06 -1.82
CA TYR A 65 -10.35 10.32 -2.62
C TYR A 65 -11.70 10.13 -1.91
N HIS A 66 -12.77 10.56 -2.58
CA HIS A 66 -14.15 10.31 -2.15
C HIS A 66 -14.45 8.79 -2.16
N PRO A 67 -15.22 8.23 -1.21
CA PRO A 67 -15.55 6.80 -1.12
C PRO A 67 -16.20 6.15 -2.35
N GLU A 68 -16.54 6.92 -3.38
CA GLU A 68 -17.09 6.42 -4.66
C GLU A 68 -16.05 6.37 -5.79
N ASN A 69 -14.82 6.86 -5.57
CA ASN A 69 -13.71 6.70 -6.50
C ASN A 69 -12.91 5.47 -6.08
N ASP A 70 -13.22 4.35 -6.71
CA ASP A 70 -12.63 3.05 -6.43
C ASP A 70 -11.09 3.09 -6.40
N HIS A 71 -10.53 2.50 -5.33
CA HIS A 71 -9.11 2.19 -5.07
C HIS A 71 -8.21 3.36 -4.61
N GLN A 72 -8.32 3.78 -3.34
CA GLN A 72 -7.34 4.68 -2.70
C GLN A 72 -5.92 4.09 -2.69
N GLU A 73 -5.81 2.76 -2.72
CA GLU A 73 -4.57 2.01 -2.85
C GLU A 73 -3.84 2.36 -4.15
N ARG A 74 -4.58 2.55 -5.25
CA ARG A 74 -4.01 2.97 -6.53
C ARG A 74 -3.25 4.29 -6.42
N GLY A 75 -3.82 5.28 -5.74
CA GLY A 75 -3.19 6.57 -5.48
C GLY A 75 -1.87 6.43 -4.73
N ALA A 76 -1.85 5.57 -3.70
CA ALA A 76 -0.64 5.27 -2.95
C ALA A 76 0.45 4.65 -3.83
N PHE A 77 0.10 3.70 -4.71
CA PHE A 77 1.06 3.01 -5.57
C PHE A 77 1.61 3.91 -6.68
N LEU A 78 0.77 4.74 -7.29
CA LEU A 78 1.19 5.69 -8.33
C LEU A 78 2.15 6.74 -7.77
N ARG A 79 1.83 7.35 -6.63
CA ARG A 79 2.69 8.33 -5.94
C ARG A 79 4.06 7.75 -5.56
N ASN A 80 4.09 6.45 -5.28
CA ASN A 80 5.28 5.73 -4.82
C ASN A 80 5.94 4.85 -5.90
N GLY A 81 5.53 4.94 -7.17
CA GLY A 81 5.93 4.00 -8.20
C GLY A 81 7.45 3.84 -8.33
N LYS A 82 8.20 4.95 -8.33
CA LYS A 82 9.68 4.93 -8.41
C LYS A 82 10.33 4.20 -7.23
N MET A 83 9.78 4.32 -6.03
CA MET A 83 10.25 3.59 -4.85
C MET A 83 9.90 2.11 -4.98
N LEU A 84 8.66 1.80 -5.34
CA LEU A 84 8.16 0.42 -5.45
C LEU A 84 8.83 -0.38 -6.58
N MET A 85 9.39 0.29 -7.60
CA MET A 85 10.21 -0.37 -8.62
C MET A 85 11.44 -1.07 -8.04
N LYS A 86 12.01 -0.57 -6.93
CA LYS A 86 13.10 -1.26 -6.22
C LYS A 86 12.68 -2.63 -5.67
N TYR A 87 11.37 -2.81 -5.50
CA TYR A 87 10.76 -3.98 -4.88
C TYR A 87 10.00 -4.87 -5.88
N GLY A 88 10.06 -4.56 -7.18
CA GLY A 88 9.51 -5.41 -8.24
C GLY A 88 8.30 -4.84 -8.98
N LEU A 89 7.80 -3.65 -8.62
CA LEU A 89 6.80 -2.96 -9.43
C LEU A 89 7.40 -2.63 -10.81
N THR A 90 6.70 -2.95 -11.88
CA THR A 90 7.19 -2.68 -13.24
C THR A 90 6.62 -1.38 -13.81
N LYS A 91 7.24 -0.87 -14.89
CA LYS A 91 6.67 0.28 -15.61
C LYS A 91 5.31 -0.04 -16.25
N ASP A 92 5.10 -1.29 -16.64
CA ASP A 92 3.83 -1.72 -17.21
C ASP A 92 2.75 -1.83 -16.14
N ASP A 93 3.09 -2.22 -14.92
CA ASP A 93 2.18 -2.12 -13.77
C ASP A 93 1.78 -0.66 -13.52
N ILE A 94 2.74 0.27 -13.51
CA ILE A 94 2.44 1.71 -13.35
C ILE A 94 1.49 2.19 -14.45
N ARG A 95 1.72 1.81 -15.70
CA ARG A 95 0.82 2.16 -16.83
C ARG A 95 -0.57 1.57 -16.65
N ARG A 96 -0.68 0.30 -16.26
CA ARG A 96 -1.98 -0.35 -15.97
C ARG A 96 -2.72 0.37 -14.86
N LEU A 97 -2.00 0.79 -13.83
CA LEU A 97 -2.55 1.56 -12.73
C LEU A 97 -2.93 2.99 -13.13
N ASP A 98 -2.26 3.63 -14.11
CA ASP A 98 -2.55 5.03 -14.47
C ASP A 98 -3.74 5.19 -15.43
N PHE A 99 -4.05 4.18 -16.24
CA PHE A 99 -5.02 4.26 -17.33
C PHE A 99 -6.44 3.70 -17.06
N CYS A 100 -6.75 3.28 -15.83
CA CYS A 100 -8.10 2.86 -15.44
C CYS A 100 -8.96 4.00 -14.87
#